data_AF-A0A8S1UF92-F1
#
_entry.id   AF-A0A8S1UF92-F1
#
_cell.length_a   1.000
_cell.length_b   1.000
_cell.length_c   1.000
_cell.angle_alpha   90.00
_cell.angle_beta   90.00
_cell.angle_gamma   90.00
#
_symmetry.space_group_name_H-M   'P 1'
#
loop_
_entity.id
_entity.type
_entity.pdbx_description
1 polymer ?
#
loop_
_entity_poly.entity_id
_entity_poly.type
_entity_poly.pdbx_seq_one_letter_code
_entity_poly.pdbx_strand_id
1 'polypeptide(L)'
;MPPKTRRNELSSNQLKEEGNKAFLNSEYDKAIALYTKAIQIEENPIYFNNRSQAYFYLDDLELALQDCNRALQLNPNYFKALSNKAQILYEMGYIQDAIQCLESSNHHTSEIEKLLNQYKSQALQSSIDSGELDKQKRLLEWLKTGQALFPKIKIESYAEDYRGVNARKAISSKEVILFVPRSHMITLEMAKETPVAKKIIQYRLDLLSPKHSFLSTFLLQEKKKQDSFWKPYLDVLPKSYSNFPIFFNDCDLEWLKGSPFLKQVKDKITDLKKDYCDICQVAPEFLQHSFDEFCWARMTASSRIFGINIKGVKTDAFVPLADMLNHKRPKLTSWCYSDERQGFIIETDENIEKGQMIFDSYGSKCNSRFLLNYGFVVDDNNANEVNLMVEPDGTIPLIQLKEGLSRETFQFPKSFRLVIDPNDVSFSDFMSFIRFILIKEEQECVNLLGKNSHIKPTKIHFIGIQNELAMWNLIENLCIRALNQYPTTLEQDLEILKICELTTNQRNCLILRMGEKKILNFYKQFSEKMRQLFSNFDFFELKKILQIQENYHYFNYLNRINNYLKNQN
;
A
#
# COMPACT_ATOMS: atom_id res chain seq x y z
N MET A 1 -60.27 12.46 -62.51
CA MET A 1 -59.95 12.06 -61.12
C MET A 1 -58.70 11.19 -61.15
N PRO A 2 -57.57 11.57 -60.52
CA PRO A 2 -56.47 10.63 -60.35
C PRO A 2 -56.77 9.71 -59.14
N PRO A 3 -56.31 8.45 -59.16
CA PRO A 3 -56.55 7.50 -58.09
C PRO A 3 -55.70 7.83 -56.86
N LYS A 4 -56.30 7.83 -55.67
CA LYS A 4 -55.59 7.89 -54.38
C LYS A 4 -54.76 6.62 -54.22
N THR A 5 -53.44 6.74 -54.33
CA THR A 5 -52.46 5.74 -53.94
C THR A 5 -52.64 5.41 -52.45
N ARG A 6 -53.16 4.23 -52.12
CA ARG A 6 -52.99 3.64 -50.78
C ARG A 6 -51.52 3.30 -50.62
N ARG A 7 -50.78 4.07 -49.82
CA ARG A 7 -49.47 3.63 -49.31
C ARG A 7 -49.72 2.37 -48.45
N ASN A 8 -49.02 1.29 -48.73
CA ASN A 8 -48.96 0.12 -47.84
C ASN A 8 -48.28 0.56 -46.55
N GLU A 9 -49.06 0.98 -45.55
CA GLU A 9 -48.55 1.20 -44.20
C GLU A 9 -48.32 -0.17 -43.55
N LEU A 10 -47.10 -0.39 -43.05
CA LEU A 10 -46.73 -1.62 -42.34
C LEU A 10 -47.62 -1.77 -41.09
N SER A 11 -48.03 -3.01 -40.80
CA SER A 11 -48.78 -3.28 -39.56
C SER A 11 -47.91 -3.10 -38.31
N SER A 12 -48.53 -2.87 -37.15
CA SER A 12 -47.85 -2.78 -35.85
C SER A 12 -46.90 -3.97 -35.60
N ASN A 13 -47.33 -5.18 -35.95
CA ASN A 13 -46.53 -6.39 -35.84
C ASN A 13 -45.35 -6.44 -36.82
N GLN A 14 -45.52 -5.99 -38.06
CA GLN A 14 -44.41 -5.92 -39.02
C GLN A 14 -43.34 -4.92 -38.55
N LEU A 15 -43.76 -3.76 -38.04
CA LEU A 15 -42.87 -2.76 -37.47
C LEU A 15 -42.12 -3.28 -36.24
N LYS A 16 -42.77 -4.05 -35.37
CA LYS A 16 -42.10 -4.74 -34.25
C LYS A 16 -41.05 -5.74 -34.74
N GLU A 17 -41.35 -6.56 -35.74
CA GLU A 17 -40.37 -7.53 -36.28
C GLU A 17 -39.17 -6.83 -36.93
N GLU A 18 -39.39 -5.72 -37.65
CA GLU A 18 -38.30 -4.89 -38.17
C GLU A 18 -37.49 -4.25 -37.04
N GLY A 19 -38.16 -3.77 -35.98
CA GLY A 19 -37.52 -3.25 -34.77
C GLY A 19 -36.65 -4.29 -34.07
N ASN A 20 -37.13 -5.54 -33.96
CA ASN A 20 -36.38 -6.66 -33.40
C ASN A 20 -35.11 -6.94 -34.23
N LYS A 21 -35.21 -6.91 -35.56
CA LYS A 21 -34.05 -7.08 -36.46
C LYS A 21 -33.03 -5.96 -36.30
N ALA A 22 -33.49 -4.70 -36.25
CA ALA A 22 -32.62 -3.55 -36.01
C ALA A 22 -31.91 -3.66 -34.65
N PHE A 23 -32.65 -4.08 -33.61
CA PHE A 23 -32.11 -4.31 -32.27
C PHE A 23 -31.02 -5.40 -32.25
N LEU A 24 -31.25 -6.54 -32.92
CA LEU A 24 -30.25 -7.62 -33.04
C LEU A 24 -28.99 -7.16 -33.80
N ASN A 25 -29.12 -6.20 -34.72
CA ASN A 25 -28.00 -5.58 -35.42
C ASN A 25 -27.34 -4.44 -34.63
N SER A 26 -27.71 -4.23 -33.36
CA SER A 26 -27.24 -3.11 -32.51
C SER A 26 -27.59 -1.71 -33.05
N GLU A 27 -28.57 -1.61 -33.95
CA GLU A 27 -29.08 -0.33 -34.50
C GLU A 27 -30.17 0.24 -33.57
N TYR A 28 -29.82 0.59 -32.33
CA TYR A 28 -30.79 0.88 -31.27
C TYR A 28 -31.69 2.09 -31.56
N ASP A 29 -31.17 3.20 -32.09
CA ASP A 29 -31.98 4.38 -32.49
C ASP A 29 -33.07 4.02 -33.51
N LYS A 30 -32.72 3.15 -34.48
CA LYS A 30 -33.64 2.69 -35.50
C LYS A 30 -34.67 1.73 -34.92
N ALA A 31 -34.27 0.85 -34.02
CA ALA A 31 -35.18 -0.01 -33.27
C ALA A 31 -36.21 0.82 -32.48
N ILE A 32 -35.75 1.87 -31.79
CA ILE A 32 -36.60 2.82 -31.06
C ILE A 32 -37.62 3.48 -31.98
N ALA A 33 -37.18 3.98 -33.15
CA ALA A 33 -38.08 4.60 -34.12
C ALA A 33 -39.15 3.63 -34.64
N LEU A 34 -38.77 2.37 -34.89
CA LEU A 34 -39.68 1.32 -35.37
C LEU A 34 -40.69 0.89 -34.29
N TYR A 35 -40.24 0.66 -33.06
CA TYR A 35 -41.14 0.36 -31.95
C TYR A 35 -42.08 1.53 -31.64
N THR A 36 -41.59 2.78 -31.76
CA THR A 36 -42.43 3.98 -31.57
C THR A 36 -43.55 4.05 -32.60
N LYS A 37 -43.26 3.74 -33.88
CA LYS A 37 -44.30 3.63 -34.92
C LYS A 37 -45.28 2.51 -34.62
N ALA A 38 -44.80 1.35 -34.16
CA ALA A 38 -45.67 0.24 -33.77
C ALA A 38 -46.63 0.64 -32.63
N ILE A 39 -46.12 1.35 -31.61
CA ILE A 39 -46.88 1.87 -30.46
C ILE A 39 -47.93 2.91 -30.90
N GLN A 40 -47.63 3.75 -31.88
CA GLN A 40 -48.58 4.73 -32.42
C GLN A 40 -49.78 4.09 -33.13
N ILE A 41 -49.59 2.89 -33.70
CA ILE A 41 -50.67 2.11 -34.33
C ILE A 41 -51.48 1.37 -33.25
N GLU A 42 -50.78 0.72 -32.32
CA GLU A 42 -51.38 -0.08 -31.26
C GLU A 42 -50.48 -0.10 -30.02
N GLU A 43 -51.04 0.27 -28.87
CA GLU A 43 -50.34 0.12 -27.59
C GLU A 43 -50.29 -1.36 -27.19
N ASN A 44 -49.07 -1.91 -27.14
CA ASN A 44 -48.84 -3.29 -26.75
C ASN A 44 -47.69 -3.39 -25.74
N PRO A 45 -47.85 -4.12 -24.62
CA PRO A 45 -46.81 -4.24 -23.59
C PRO A 45 -45.47 -4.77 -24.14
N ILE A 46 -45.50 -5.60 -25.18
CA ILE A 46 -44.30 -6.14 -25.82
C ILE A 46 -43.50 -5.03 -26.51
N TYR A 47 -44.18 -4.08 -27.16
CA TYR A 47 -43.50 -3.01 -27.91
C TYR A 47 -42.81 -2.04 -26.97
N PHE A 48 -43.50 -1.65 -25.88
CA PHE A 48 -42.91 -0.85 -24.80
C PHE A 48 -41.72 -1.57 -24.16
N ASN A 49 -41.84 -2.86 -23.83
CA ASN A 49 -40.73 -3.63 -23.27
C ASN A 49 -39.53 -3.70 -24.23
N ASN A 50 -39.75 -3.96 -25.52
CA ASN A 50 -38.64 -4.06 -26.48
C ASN A 50 -37.97 -2.70 -26.71
N ARG A 51 -38.74 -1.61 -26.68
CA ARG A 51 -38.18 -0.25 -26.74
C ARG A 51 -37.42 0.12 -25.47
N SER A 52 -37.87 -0.32 -24.29
CA SER A 52 -37.14 -0.11 -23.03
C SER A 52 -35.73 -0.70 -23.06
N GLN A 53 -35.56 -1.89 -23.65
CA GLN A 53 -34.22 -2.48 -23.79
C GLN A 53 -33.35 -1.68 -24.76
N ALA A 54 -33.92 -1.12 -25.83
CA ALA A 54 -33.16 -0.28 -26.76
C ALA A 54 -32.67 1.01 -26.09
N TYR A 55 -33.51 1.65 -25.27
CA TYR A 55 -33.08 2.79 -24.43
C TYR A 55 -32.02 2.39 -23.40
N PHE A 56 -32.14 1.22 -22.77
CA PHE A 56 -31.15 0.71 -21.82
C PHE A 56 -29.76 0.58 -22.45
N TYR A 57 -29.66 0.05 -23.68
CA TYR A 57 -28.37 -0.06 -24.39
C TYR A 57 -27.78 1.28 -24.84
N LEU A 58 -28.58 2.34 -24.87
CA LEU A 58 -28.14 3.72 -25.12
C LEU A 58 -27.86 4.51 -23.82
N ASP A 59 -27.96 3.86 -22.65
CA ASP A 59 -27.82 4.48 -21.33
C ASP A 59 -28.92 5.52 -20.98
N ASP A 60 -30.05 5.50 -21.71
CA ASP A 60 -31.22 6.33 -21.46
C ASP A 60 -32.16 5.68 -20.42
N LEU A 61 -31.63 5.44 -19.21
CA LEU A 61 -32.28 4.63 -18.17
C LEU A 61 -33.65 5.15 -17.71
N GLU A 62 -33.86 6.46 -17.69
CA GLU A 62 -35.15 7.06 -17.33
C GLU A 62 -36.27 6.72 -18.34
N LEU A 63 -35.96 6.81 -19.64
CA LEU A 63 -36.90 6.46 -20.70
C LEU A 63 -37.16 4.94 -20.74
N ALA A 64 -36.10 4.14 -20.51
CA ALA A 64 -36.23 2.70 -20.36
C ALA A 64 -37.19 2.34 -19.21
N LEU A 65 -37.03 2.97 -18.04
CA LEU A 65 -37.88 2.73 -16.87
C LEU A 65 -39.34 3.13 -17.12
N GLN A 66 -39.57 4.26 -17.80
CA GLN A 66 -40.91 4.71 -18.19
C GLN A 66 -41.60 3.68 -19.09
N ASP A 67 -40.90 3.14 -20.09
CA ASP A 67 -41.44 2.13 -21.00
C ASP A 67 -41.71 0.80 -20.29
N CYS A 68 -40.83 0.35 -19.39
CA CYS A 68 -41.13 -0.83 -18.56
C CYS A 68 -42.36 -0.61 -17.68
N ASN A 69 -42.51 0.57 -17.06
CA ASN A 69 -43.69 0.90 -16.26
C ASN A 69 -44.96 0.89 -17.11
N ARG A 70 -44.92 1.43 -18.34
CA ARG A 70 -46.06 1.40 -19.26
C ARG A 70 -46.40 -0.02 -19.70
N ALA A 71 -45.40 -0.85 -20.00
CA ALA A 71 -45.60 -2.26 -20.31
C ALA A 71 -46.31 -3.01 -19.17
N LEU A 72 -45.93 -2.74 -17.91
CA LEU A 72 -46.53 -3.34 -16.73
C LEU A 72 -47.92 -2.78 -16.39
N GLN A 73 -48.22 -1.53 -16.75
CA GLN A 73 -49.59 -1.01 -16.68
C GLN A 73 -50.53 -1.75 -17.63
N LEU A 74 -50.06 -2.08 -18.83
CA LEU A 74 -50.84 -2.81 -19.85
C LEU A 74 -50.94 -4.31 -19.53
N ASN A 75 -49.89 -4.89 -18.95
CA ASN A 75 -49.90 -6.28 -18.48
C ASN A 75 -49.07 -6.40 -17.18
N PRO A 76 -49.72 -6.37 -16.01
CA PRO A 76 -49.05 -6.45 -14.71
C PRO A 76 -48.22 -7.72 -14.51
N ASN A 77 -48.58 -8.81 -15.19
CA ASN A 77 -47.89 -10.10 -15.10
C ASN A 77 -46.85 -10.30 -16.21
N TYR A 78 -46.47 -9.24 -16.93
CA TYR A 78 -45.50 -9.37 -18.01
C TYR A 78 -44.07 -9.51 -17.47
N PHE A 79 -43.70 -10.75 -17.22
CA PHE A 79 -42.43 -11.14 -16.61
C PHE A 79 -41.18 -10.48 -17.24
N LYS A 80 -41.09 -10.41 -18.58
CA LYS A 80 -39.93 -9.79 -19.24
C LYS A 80 -39.79 -8.30 -18.89
N ALA A 81 -40.92 -7.59 -18.77
CA ALA A 81 -40.92 -6.19 -18.35
C ALA A 81 -40.58 -6.03 -16.86
N LEU A 82 -40.97 -6.97 -15.99
CA LEU A 82 -40.55 -6.99 -14.58
C LEU A 82 -39.03 -7.18 -14.45
N SER A 83 -38.46 -8.15 -15.18
CA SER A 83 -37.02 -8.40 -15.14
C SER A 83 -36.21 -7.22 -15.70
N ASN A 84 -36.62 -6.65 -16.84
CA ASN A 84 -35.97 -5.48 -17.41
C ASN A 84 -36.09 -4.27 -16.47
N LYS A 85 -37.26 -4.05 -15.86
CA LYS A 85 -37.45 -2.99 -14.86
C LYS A 85 -36.51 -3.14 -13.68
N ALA A 86 -36.39 -4.35 -13.13
CA ALA A 86 -35.50 -4.62 -12.00
C ALA A 86 -34.03 -4.36 -12.38
N GLN A 87 -33.62 -4.78 -13.58
CA GLN A 87 -32.28 -4.50 -14.09
C GLN A 87 -32.02 -3.01 -14.26
N ILE A 88 -32.96 -2.25 -14.83
CA ILE A 88 -32.85 -0.80 -14.98
C ILE A 88 -32.76 -0.12 -13.60
N LEU A 89 -33.61 -0.49 -12.64
CA LEU A 89 -33.58 0.04 -11.27
C LEU A 89 -32.24 -0.25 -10.58
N TYR A 90 -31.69 -1.43 -10.81
CA TYR A 90 -30.38 -1.82 -10.31
C TYR A 90 -29.24 -0.98 -10.91
N GLU A 91 -29.20 -0.77 -12.23
CA GLU A 91 -28.20 0.11 -12.87
C GLU A 91 -28.33 1.58 -12.43
N MET A 92 -29.56 2.03 -12.14
CA MET A 92 -29.82 3.36 -11.57
C MET A 92 -29.44 3.47 -10.08
N GLY A 93 -29.04 2.37 -9.42
CA GLY A 93 -28.65 2.33 -8.01
C GLY A 93 -29.80 2.12 -7.02
N TYR A 94 -31.02 1.91 -7.48
CA TYR A 94 -32.21 1.63 -6.65
C TYR A 94 -32.35 0.14 -6.35
N ILE A 95 -31.35 -0.43 -5.66
CA ILE A 95 -31.22 -1.88 -5.44
C ILE A 95 -32.41 -2.46 -4.66
N GLN A 96 -32.94 -1.74 -3.66
CA GLN A 96 -34.10 -2.21 -2.88
C GLN A 96 -35.37 -2.27 -3.73
N ASP A 97 -35.59 -1.26 -4.59
CA ASP A 97 -36.73 -1.23 -5.50
C ASP A 97 -36.60 -2.33 -6.58
N ALA A 98 -35.38 -2.65 -7.01
CA ALA A 98 -35.09 -3.77 -7.91
C ALA A 98 -35.44 -5.12 -7.26
N ILE A 99 -35.06 -5.33 -5.99
CA ILE A 99 -35.41 -6.54 -5.21
C ILE A 99 -36.93 -6.65 -5.09
N GLN A 100 -37.60 -5.59 -4.64
CA GLN A 100 -39.05 -5.58 -4.47
C GLN A 100 -39.77 -5.85 -5.79
N CYS A 101 -39.26 -5.30 -6.91
CA CYS A 101 -39.79 -5.55 -8.25
C CYS A 101 -39.74 -7.04 -8.61
N LEU A 102 -38.63 -7.73 -8.33
CA LEU A 102 -38.49 -9.17 -8.58
C LEU A 102 -39.33 -10.02 -7.62
N GLU A 103 -39.43 -9.65 -6.34
CA GLU A 103 -40.23 -10.37 -5.33
C GLU A 103 -41.74 -10.31 -5.59
N SER A 104 -42.21 -9.24 -6.23
CA SER A 104 -43.62 -9.07 -6.61
C SER A 104 -44.06 -9.98 -7.76
N SER A 105 -43.13 -10.69 -8.41
CA SER A 105 -43.40 -11.60 -9.52
C SER A 105 -43.93 -12.96 -9.02
N ASN A 106 -45.13 -13.35 -9.47
CA ASN A 106 -45.68 -14.70 -9.22
C ASN A 106 -44.99 -15.82 -10.04
N HIS A 107 -43.98 -15.49 -10.84
CA HIS A 107 -43.22 -16.42 -11.66
C HIS A 107 -41.81 -16.61 -11.09
N HIS A 108 -41.62 -17.70 -10.35
CA HIS A 108 -40.31 -18.13 -9.85
C HIS A 108 -39.60 -18.98 -10.91
N THR A 109 -38.83 -18.33 -11.78
CA THR A 109 -37.88 -19.02 -12.65
C THR A 109 -36.48 -19.02 -12.02
N SER A 110 -35.65 -20.00 -12.39
CA SER A 110 -34.27 -20.10 -11.92
C SER A 110 -33.45 -18.83 -12.23
N GLU A 111 -33.77 -18.11 -13.30
CA GLU A 111 -33.14 -16.82 -13.66
C GLU A 111 -33.51 -15.68 -12.69
N ILE A 112 -34.78 -15.57 -12.28
CA ILE A 112 -35.18 -14.57 -11.27
C ILE A 112 -34.56 -14.89 -9.92
N GLU A 113 -34.55 -16.16 -9.50
CA GLU A 113 -33.93 -16.54 -8.23
C GLU A 113 -32.42 -16.21 -8.23
N LYS A 114 -31.74 -16.41 -9.36
CA LYS A 114 -30.34 -16.02 -9.53
C LYS A 114 -30.13 -14.51 -9.43
N LEU A 115 -30.93 -13.71 -10.14
CA LEU A 115 -30.87 -12.24 -10.06
C LEU A 115 -31.25 -11.72 -8.68
N LEU A 116 -32.27 -12.29 -8.05
CA LEU A 116 -32.71 -11.92 -6.71
C LEU A 116 -31.64 -12.24 -5.67
N ASN A 117 -30.99 -13.41 -5.76
CA ASN A 117 -29.88 -13.76 -4.89
C ASN A 117 -28.67 -12.85 -5.11
N GLN A 118 -28.37 -12.49 -6.36
CA GLN A 118 -27.31 -11.52 -6.71
C GLN A 118 -27.61 -10.13 -6.16
N TYR A 119 -28.84 -9.63 -6.32
CA TYR A 119 -29.22 -8.30 -5.82
C TYR A 119 -29.33 -8.27 -4.30
N LYS A 120 -29.78 -9.36 -3.65
CA LYS A 120 -29.82 -9.49 -2.19
C LYS A 120 -28.42 -9.59 -1.58
N SER A 121 -27.52 -10.36 -2.17
CA SER A 121 -26.12 -10.41 -1.70
C SER A 121 -25.45 -9.05 -1.84
N GLN A 122 -25.72 -8.34 -2.94
CA GLN A 122 -25.20 -7.00 -3.15
C GLN A 122 -25.88 -5.95 -2.29
N ALA A 123 -27.18 -6.07 -1.99
CA ALA A 123 -27.87 -5.20 -1.04
C ALA A 123 -27.37 -5.41 0.39
N LEU A 124 -27.02 -6.65 0.75
CA LEU A 124 -26.39 -6.97 2.03
C LEU A 124 -25.01 -6.32 2.12
N GLN A 125 -24.20 -6.40 1.05
CA GLN A 125 -22.93 -5.68 0.90
C GLN A 125 -23.14 -4.14 0.96
N SER A 126 -24.17 -3.64 0.28
CA SER A 126 -24.52 -2.20 0.19
C SER A 126 -25.07 -1.65 1.50
N SER A 127 -25.71 -2.48 2.33
CA SER A 127 -26.19 -2.09 3.66
C SER A 127 -25.04 -1.80 4.62
N ILE A 128 -23.92 -2.54 4.47
CA ILE A 128 -22.66 -2.31 5.17
C ILE A 128 -21.97 -1.04 4.63
N ASP A 129 -22.07 -0.76 3.32
CA ASP A 129 -21.54 0.45 2.68
C ASP A 129 -22.37 1.73 2.94
N SER A 130 -23.66 1.63 3.27
CA SER A 130 -24.54 2.79 3.48
C SER A 130 -24.10 3.67 4.66
N GLY A 131 -23.64 3.05 5.75
CA GLY A 131 -23.09 3.76 6.92
C GLY A 131 -21.70 4.34 6.68
N GLU A 132 -20.87 3.70 5.86
CA GLU A 132 -19.55 4.23 5.48
C GLU A 132 -19.66 5.41 4.51
N LEU A 133 -20.58 5.34 3.54
CA LEU A 133 -20.87 6.45 2.65
C LEU A 133 -21.40 7.67 3.44
N ASP A 134 -22.25 7.44 4.43
CA ASP A 134 -22.78 8.48 5.32
C ASP A 134 -21.65 9.13 6.17
N LYS A 135 -20.73 8.33 6.71
CA LYS A 135 -19.52 8.84 7.40
C LYS A 135 -18.64 9.67 6.46
N GLN A 136 -18.40 9.21 5.24
CA GLN A 136 -17.61 9.94 4.24
C GLN A 136 -18.30 11.26 3.86
N LYS A 137 -19.62 11.28 3.70
CA LYS A 137 -20.38 12.52 3.46
C LYS A 137 -20.21 13.50 4.63
N ARG A 138 -20.37 13.05 5.88
CA ARG A 138 -20.14 13.88 7.07
C ARG A 138 -18.73 14.47 7.12
N LEU A 139 -17.70 13.69 6.78
CA LEU A 139 -16.33 14.19 6.68
C LEU A 139 -16.21 15.32 5.65
N LEU A 140 -16.70 15.09 4.43
CA LEU A 140 -16.57 16.06 3.35
C LEU A 140 -17.38 17.34 3.65
N GLU A 141 -18.53 17.22 4.30
CA GLU A 141 -19.31 18.37 4.77
C GLU A 141 -18.58 19.15 5.87
N TRP A 142 -18.07 18.47 6.89
CA TRP A 142 -17.27 19.08 7.96
C TRP A 142 -16.02 19.80 7.42
N LEU A 143 -15.33 19.22 6.44
CA LEU A 143 -14.21 19.88 5.78
C LEU A 143 -14.64 21.12 4.99
N LYS A 144 -15.76 21.07 4.28
CA LYS A 144 -16.29 22.24 3.54
C LYS A 144 -16.72 23.36 4.47
N THR A 145 -17.43 23.07 5.56
CA THR A 145 -17.80 24.08 6.57
C THR A 145 -16.54 24.67 7.21
N GLY A 146 -15.50 23.85 7.34
CA GLY A 146 -14.15 24.24 7.74
C GLY A 146 -13.36 25.09 6.76
N GLN A 147 -13.89 25.39 5.56
CA GLN A 147 -13.21 26.10 4.46
C GLN A 147 -12.08 25.33 3.77
N ALA A 148 -12.05 24.00 3.89
CA ALA A 148 -11.19 23.17 3.06
C ALA A 148 -11.65 23.19 1.59
N LEU A 149 -10.70 23.12 0.65
CA LEU A 149 -10.97 23.17 -0.79
C LEU A 149 -10.51 21.88 -1.45
N PHE A 150 -11.40 21.21 -2.17
CA PHE A 150 -11.10 19.96 -2.90
C PHE A 150 -12.04 19.79 -4.12
N PRO A 151 -12.10 20.78 -5.03
CA PRO A 151 -13.18 20.89 -6.02
C PRO A 151 -13.17 19.80 -7.09
N LYS A 152 -12.02 19.16 -7.33
CA LYS A 152 -11.80 18.21 -8.44
C LYS A 152 -11.53 16.78 -7.98
N ILE A 153 -11.66 16.46 -6.70
CA ILE A 153 -11.39 15.12 -6.18
C ILE A 153 -12.62 14.52 -5.49
N LYS A 154 -12.67 13.19 -5.42
CA LYS A 154 -13.71 12.42 -4.71
C LYS A 154 -13.06 11.21 -4.02
N ILE A 155 -13.66 10.74 -2.94
CA ILE A 155 -13.30 9.45 -2.33
C ILE A 155 -13.99 8.35 -3.14
N GLU A 156 -13.27 7.26 -3.42
CA GLU A 156 -13.79 6.10 -4.12
C GLU A 156 -13.39 4.83 -3.35
N SER A 157 -14.38 3.98 -3.06
CA SER A 157 -14.19 2.68 -2.43
C SER A 157 -14.07 1.60 -3.50
N TYR A 158 -13.09 0.72 -3.37
CA TYR A 158 -12.79 -0.38 -4.28
C TYR A 158 -13.03 -1.75 -3.63
N ALA A 159 -12.88 -1.83 -2.31
CA ALA A 159 -13.23 -2.97 -1.46
C ALA A 159 -13.51 -2.48 -0.02
N GLU A 160 -13.98 -3.37 0.86
CA GLU A 160 -14.40 -3.04 2.25
C GLU A 160 -13.35 -2.21 3.02
N ASP A 161 -12.07 -2.54 2.88
CA ASP A 161 -10.95 -1.84 3.53
C ASP A 161 -9.99 -1.18 2.52
N TYR A 162 -10.41 -1.02 1.27
CA TYR A 162 -9.59 -0.40 0.23
C TYR A 162 -10.34 0.74 -0.45
N ARG A 163 -9.89 1.96 -0.17
CA ARG A 163 -10.38 3.20 -0.77
C ARG A 163 -9.22 4.05 -1.28
N GLY A 164 -9.53 5.05 -2.07
CA GLY A 164 -8.61 6.17 -2.29
C GLY A 164 -9.28 7.39 -2.89
N VAL A 165 -8.47 8.27 -3.46
CA VAL A 165 -8.90 9.57 -3.95
C VAL A 165 -8.78 9.62 -5.46
N ASN A 166 -9.88 9.91 -6.14
CA ASN A 166 -9.95 9.95 -7.60
C ASN A 166 -10.28 11.33 -8.11
N ALA A 167 -9.82 11.63 -9.32
CA ALA A 167 -10.15 12.86 -10.02
C ALA A 167 -11.62 12.85 -10.46
N ARG A 168 -12.42 13.79 -9.95
CA ARG A 168 -13.80 14.04 -10.40
C ARG A 168 -13.87 14.79 -11.74
N LYS A 169 -12.82 15.56 -12.04
CA LYS A 169 -12.62 16.32 -13.29
C LYS A 169 -11.15 16.21 -13.69
N ALA A 170 -10.81 16.52 -14.94
CA ALA A 170 -9.42 16.64 -15.35
C ALA A 170 -8.68 17.72 -14.52
N ILE A 171 -7.45 17.41 -14.14
CA ILE A 171 -6.59 18.25 -13.29
C ILE A 171 -5.30 18.50 -14.06
N SER A 172 -4.89 19.77 -14.15
CA SER A 172 -3.63 20.13 -14.80
C SER A 172 -2.44 19.92 -13.87
N SER A 173 -1.25 19.71 -14.42
CA SER A 173 0.00 19.77 -13.63
C SER A 173 0.11 21.12 -12.92
N LYS A 174 0.64 21.10 -11.69
CA LYS A 174 0.80 22.25 -10.80
C LYS A 174 -0.51 22.86 -10.28
N GLU A 175 -1.61 22.13 -10.39
CA GLU A 175 -2.90 22.55 -9.85
C GLU A 175 -3.04 22.12 -8.39
N VAL A 176 -3.49 23.04 -7.52
CA VAL A 176 -3.84 22.74 -6.13
C VAL A 176 -5.15 21.97 -6.09
N ILE A 177 -5.08 20.71 -5.66
CA ILE A 177 -6.23 19.79 -5.62
C ILE A 177 -6.85 19.67 -4.23
N LEU A 178 -6.08 19.98 -3.18
CA LEU A 178 -6.53 19.92 -1.80
C LEU A 178 -5.91 21.07 -1.00
N PHE A 179 -6.76 21.78 -0.26
CA PHE A 179 -6.37 22.66 0.83
C PHE A 179 -7.11 22.25 2.10
N VAL A 180 -6.38 22.04 3.19
CA VAL A 180 -6.94 21.76 4.52
C VAL A 180 -6.45 22.82 5.51
N PRO A 181 -7.33 23.63 6.10
CA PRO A 181 -6.92 24.68 7.02
C PRO A 181 -6.37 24.09 8.32
N ARG A 182 -5.46 24.82 8.98
CA ARG A 182 -4.84 24.40 10.25
C ARG A 182 -5.86 23.99 11.31
N SER A 183 -7.01 24.66 11.35
CA SER A 183 -8.11 24.37 12.29
C SER A 183 -8.67 22.95 12.16
N HIS A 184 -8.52 22.31 11.01
CA HIS A 184 -9.04 20.97 10.71
C HIS A 184 -7.94 19.90 10.64
N MET A 185 -6.74 20.23 11.11
CA MET A 185 -5.62 19.29 11.27
C MET A 185 -5.45 18.92 12.74
N ILE A 186 -4.88 17.73 13.00
CA ILE A 186 -4.45 17.34 14.35
C ILE A 186 -2.94 17.41 14.39
N THR A 187 -2.39 18.41 15.08
CA THR A 187 -0.94 18.63 15.16
C THR A 187 -0.31 17.97 16.38
N LEU A 188 0.99 17.69 16.31
CA LEU A 188 1.73 17.15 17.44
C LEU A 188 1.68 18.07 18.67
N GLU A 189 1.64 19.40 18.48
CA GLU A 189 1.50 20.37 19.56
C GLU A 189 0.17 20.20 20.29
N MET A 190 -0.94 20.05 19.56
CA MET A 190 -2.25 19.77 20.18
C MET A 190 -2.22 18.48 21.00
N ALA A 191 -1.55 17.43 20.49
CA ALA A 191 -1.43 16.16 21.18
C ALA A 191 -0.61 16.27 22.48
N LYS A 192 0.47 17.06 22.47
CA LYS A 192 1.33 17.31 23.63
C LYS A 192 0.65 18.08 24.76
N GLU A 193 -0.40 18.82 24.46
CA GLU A 193 -1.14 19.60 25.47
C GLU A 193 -2.12 18.77 26.32
N THR A 194 -2.39 17.52 25.92
CA THR A 194 -3.29 16.64 26.68
C THR A 194 -2.73 16.30 28.07
N PRO A 195 -3.59 16.04 29.08
CA PRO A 195 -3.14 15.68 30.43
C PRO A 195 -2.21 14.45 30.44
N VAL A 196 -2.54 13.43 29.64
CA VAL A 196 -1.72 12.22 29.47
C VAL A 196 -0.34 12.58 28.89
N ALA A 197 -0.29 13.37 27.82
CA ALA A 197 0.97 13.75 27.20
C ALA A 197 1.85 14.62 28.11
N LYS A 198 1.25 15.52 28.91
CA LYS A 198 1.98 16.31 29.91
C LYS A 198 2.67 15.43 30.95
N LYS A 199 2.00 14.35 31.39
CA LYS A 199 2.62 13.35 32.28
C LYS A 199 3.76 12.61 31.58
N ILE A 200 3.58 12.14 30.35
CA ILE A 200 4.64 11.49 29.56
C ILE A 200 5.91 12.38 29.50
N ILE A 201 5.73 13.69 29.24
CA ILE A 201 6.82 14.67 29.18
C ILE A 201 7.44 14.89 30.57
N GLN A 202 6.62 15.07 31.60
CA GLN A 202 7.08 15.30 32.98
C GLN A 202 7.96 14.15 33.49
N TYR A 203 7.56 12.91 33.24
CA TYR A 203 8.28 11.71 33.66
C TYR A 203 9.38 11.26 32.68
N ARG A 204 9.56 11.98 31.55
CA ARG A 204 10.61 11.73 30.55
C ARG A 204 10.64 10.27 30.07
N LEU A 205 9.47 9.72 29.75
CA LEU A 205 9.39 8.33 29.28
C LEU A 205 10.20 8.13 28.00
N ASP A 206 11.00 7.06 27.98
CA ASP A 206 11.73 6.61 26.80
C ASP A 206 10.82 5.71 25.95
N LEU A 207 10.17 6.34 24.97
CA LEU A 207 9.17 5.72 24.10
C LEU A 207 9.76 5.44 22.73
N LEU A 208 9.38 4.31 22.12
CA LEU A 208 9.89 3.87 20.80
C LEU A 208 9.74 4.94 19.70
N SER A 209 8.61 5.65 19.71
CA SER A 209 8.41 6.83 18.85
C SER A 209 7.55 7.84 19.60
N PRO A 210 8.16 8.86 20.24
CA PRO A 210 7.43 9.80 21.08
C PRO A 210 6.33 10.54 20.30
N LYS A 211 6.62 10.98 19.07
CA LYS A 211 5.65 11.70 18.23
C LYS A 211 4.41 10.87 17.92
N HIS A 212 4.60 9.61 17.57
CA HIS A 212 3.49 8.70 17.32
C HIS A 212 2.74 8.44 18.63
N SER A 213 3.42 8.36 19.79
CA SER A 213 2.76 8.05 21.07
C SER A 213 1.87 9.21 21.51
N PHE A 214 2.35 10.45 21.40
CA PHE A 214 1.53 11.63 21.67
C PHE A 214 0.28 11.65 20.79
N LEU A 215 0.44 11.50 19.48
CA LEU A 215 -0.68 11.49 18.54
C LEU A 215 -1.65 10.32 18.79
N SER A 216 -1.16 9.14 19.13
CA SER A 216 -2.00 7.98 19.48
C SER A 216 -2.82 8.21 20.76
N THR A 217 -2.19 8.76 21.81
CA THR A 217 -2.92 9.09 23.05
C THR A 217 -3.99 10.15 22.80
N PHE A 218 -3.72 11.14 21.94
CA PHE A 218 -4.70 12.14 21.55
C PHE A 218 -5.88 11.52 20.79
N LEU A 219 -5.61 10.69 19.76
CA LEU A 219 -6.66 10.03 18.98
C LEU A 219 -7.62 9.21 19.86
N LEU A 220 -7.08 8.44 20.81
CA LEU A 220 -7.89 7.60 21.68
C LEU A 220 -8.78 8.42 22.63
N GLN A 221 -8.24 9.51 23.19
CA GLN A 221 -9.00 10.42 24.04
C GLN A 221 -10.13 11.10 23.24
N GLU A 222 -9.85 11.59 22.02
CA GLU A 222 -10.87 12.21 21.17
C GLU A 222 -11.92 11.22 20.67
N LYS A 223 -11.54 9.98 20.36
CA LYS A 223 -12.46 8.94 19.88
C LYS A 223 -13.54 8.59 20.92
N LYS A 224 -13.27 8.76 22.22
CA LYS A 224 -14.27 8.56 23.29
C LYS A 224 -15.26 9.71 23.46
N LYS A 225 -14.95 10.91 22.96
CA LYS A 225 -15.83 12.08 23.08
C LYS A 225 -16.92 12.00 21.99
N GLN A 226 -18.18 11.98 22.41
CA GLN A 226 -19.32 11.93 21.48
C GLN A 226 -19.45 13.23 20.65
N ASP A 227 -19.01 14.34 21.22
CA ASP A 227 -19.03 15.69 20.66
C ASP A 227 -17.64 16.14 20.18
N SER A 228 -16.70 15.22 19.94
CA SER A 228 -15.37 15.57 19.42
C SER A 228 -15.50 16.38 18.14
N PHE A 229 -14.81 17.52 18.08
CA PHE A 229 -14.69 18.33 16.87
C PHE A 229 -14.14 17.51 15.68
N TRP A 230 -13.26 16.54 15.95
CA TRP A 230 -12.66 15.68 14.92
C TRP A 230 -13.46 14.41 14.65
N LYS A 231 -14.65 14.23 15.24
CA LYS A 231 -15.46 13.03 15.07
C LYS A 231 -15.71 12.65 13.59
N PRO A 232 -16.01 13.58 12.67
CA PRO A 232 -16.17 13.24 11.25
C PRO A 232 -14.91 12.62 10.62
N TYR A 233 -13.72 13.02 11.06
CA TYR A 233 -12.45 12.41 10.64
C TYR A 233 -12.20 11.07 11.34
N LEU A 234 -12.42 11.00 12.66
CA LEU A 234 -12.18 9.78 13.42
C LEU A 234 -13.10 8.63 13.01
N ASP A 235 -14.33 8.93 12.61
CA ASP A 235 -15.33 7.95 12.19
C ASP A 235 -14.97 7.26 10.84
N VAL A 236 -14.20 7.94 9.98
CA VAL A 236 -13.76 7.39 8.68
C VAL A 236 -12.39 6.72 8.73
N LEU A 237 -11.65 6.77 9.84
CA LEU A 237 -10.38 6.05 9.95
C LEU A 237 -10.60 4.53 9.81
N PRO A 238 -9.60 3.75 9.36
CA PRO A 238 -9.73 2.30 9.23
C PRO A 238 -10.21 1.66 10.53
N LYS A 239 -11.19 0.75 10.44
CA LYS A 239 -11.71 0.02 11.61
C LYS A 239 -10.67 -0.95 12.16
N SER A 240 -9.90 -1.57 11.27
CA SER A 240 -8.90 -2.57 11.57
C SER A 240 -7.62 -2.30 10.79
N TYR A 241 -6.52 -2.88 11.27
CA TYR A 241 -5.23 -2.98 10.61
C TYR A 241 -4.78 -4.44 10.56
N SER A 242 -5.70 -5.38 10.32
CA SER A 242 -5.42 -6.82 10.23
C SER A 242 -4.36 -7.18 9.18
N ASN A 243 -4.09 -6.27 8.23
CA ASN A 243 -3.02 -6.37 7.25
C ASN A 243 -1.63 -5.93 7.75
N PHE A 244 -1.54 -5.42 8.97
CA PHE A 244 -0.27 -5.06 9.61
C PHE A 244 0.24 -6.27 10.42
N PRO A 245 1.51 -6.67 10.28
CA PRO A 245 2.05 -7.86 10.93
C PRO A 245 1.92 -7.92 12.45
N ILE A 246 1.81 -6.76 13.12
CA ILE A 246 1.63 -6.74 14.58
C ILE A 246 0.26 -7.28 15.03
N PHE A 247 -0.70 -7.40 14.11
CA PHE A 247 -2.04 -7.96 14.34
C PHE A 247 -2.23 -9.32 13.68
N PHE A 248 -1.17 -9.92 13.11
CA PHE A 248 -1.26 -11.23 12.49
C PHE A 248 -1.53 -12.32 13.54
N ASN A 249 -2.34 -13.29 13.18
CA ASN A 249 -2.47 -14.53 13.93
C ASN A 249 -1.27 -15.47 13.65
N ASP A 250 -1.18 -16.57 14.39
CA ASP A 250 -0.08 -17.52 14.24
C ASP A 250 0.00 -18.14 12.83
N CYS A 251 -1.15 -18.32 12.16
CA CYS A 251 -1.19 -18.83 10.79
C CYS A 251 -0.55 -17.87 9.79
N ASP A 252 -0.83 -16.56 9.90
CA ASP A 252 -0.23 -15.53 9.06
C ASP A 252 1.27 -15.35 9.36
N LEU A 253 1.66 -15.44 10.64
CA LEU A 253 3.07 -15.34 11.05
C LEU A 253 3.93 -16.51 10.55
N GLU A 254 3.36 -17.71 10.40
CA GLU A 254 4.09 -18.88 9.86
C GLU A 254 4.60 -18.63 8.42
N TRP A 255 3.94 -17.77 7.64
CA TRP A 255 4.40 -17.41 6.29
C TRP A 255 5.73 -16.64 6.28
N LEU A 256 6.08 -16.02 7.41
CA LEU A 256 7.35 -15.31 7.63
C LEU A 256 8.44 -16.20 8.23
N LYS A 257 8.23 -17.51 8.35
CA LYS A 257 9.23 -18.43 8.88
C LYS A 257 10.54 -18.37 8.08
N GLY A 258 11.64 -18.28 8.81
CA GLY A 258 12.99 -18.10 8.27
C GLY A 258 13.35 -16.65 7.92
N SER A 259 12.37 -15.75 7.82
CA SER A 259 12.63 -14.35 7.55
C SER A 259 13.14 -13.63 8.82
N PRO A 260 14.21 -12.81 8.72
CA PRO A 260 14.62 -11.92 9.81
C PRO A 260 13.54 -10.88 10.15
N PHE A 261 12.59 -10.63 9.24
CA PHE A 261 11.46 -9.74 9.48
C PHE A 261 10.55 -10.23 10.62
N LEU A 262 10.40 -11.55 10.81
CA LEU A 262 9.57 -12.10 11.88
C LEU A 262 10.05 -11.63 13.27
N LYS A 263 11.37 -11.53 13.46
CA LYS A 263 11.94 -10.97 14.69
C LYS A 263 11.60 -9.47 14.82
N GLN A 264 11.69 -8.70 13.75
CA GLN A 264 11.34 -7.27 13.75
C GLN A 264 9.89 -7.02 14.16
N VAL A 265 8.96 -7.90 13.74
CA VAL A 265 7.55 -7.83 14.15
C VAL A 265 7.41 -8.09 15.66
N LYS A 266 8.08 -9.12 16.18
CA LYS A 266 8.04 -9.47 17.62
C LYS A 266 8.66 -8.37 18.50
N ASP A 267 9.81 -7.84 18.08
CA ASP A 267 10.49 -6.75 18.77
C ASP A 267 9.58 -5.51 18.79
N LYS A 268 8.94 -5.19 17.66
CA LYS A 268 7.97 -4.08 17.58
C LYS A 268 6.80 -4.24 18.53
N ILE A 269 6.21 -5.43 18.65
CA ILE A 269 5.11 -5.70 19.59
C ILE A 269 5.59 -5.52 21.03
N THR A 270 6.78 -6.02 21.35
CA THR A 270 7.40 -5.91 22.68
C THR A 270 7.60 -4.44 23.06
N ASP A 271 8.16 -3.64 22.15
CA ASP A 271 8.37 -2.22 22.36
C ASP A 271 7.06 -1.45 22.52
N LEU A 272 6.03 -1.76 21.70
CA LEU A 272 4.72 -1.13 21.84
C LEU A 272 4.05 -1.47 23.18
N LYS A 273 4.22 -2.71 23.65
CA LYS A 273 3.70 -3.14 24.94
C LYS A 273 4.40 -2.41 26.08
N LYS A 274 5.73 -2.25 26.00
CA LYS A 274 6.49 -1.43 26.93
C LYS A 274 5.99 0.01 26.95
N ASP A 275 5.90 0.66 25.79
CA ASP A 275 5.37 2.04 25.65
C ASP A 275 4.00 2.17 26.34
N TYR A 276 3.08 1.24 26.09
CA TYR A 276 1.74 1.24 26.68
C TYR A 276 1.77 1.11 28.20
N CYS A 277 2.55 0.15 28.73
CA CYS A 277 2.70 -0.05 30.17
C CYS A 277 3.29 1.19 30.86
N ASP A 278 4.34 1.78 30.29
CA ASP A 278 5.00 2.96 30.83
C ASP A 278 4.04 4.17 30.86
N ILE A 279 3.24 4.36 29.80
CA ILE A 279 2.21 5.42 29.74
C ILE A 279 1.15 5.20 30.81
N CYS A 280 0.60 3.98 30.92
CA CYS A 280 -0.41 3.64 31.92
C CYS A 280 0.09 3.79 33.35
N GLN A 281 1.38 3.57 33.60
CA GLN A 281 1.99 3.75 34.91
C GLN A 281 1.99 5.22 35.35
N VAL A 282 2.34 6.14 34.45
CA VAL A 282 2.39 7.59 34.78
C VAL A 282 1.03 8.27 34.64
N ALA A 283 0.14 7.73 33.82
CA ALA A 283 -1.22 8.21 33.58
C ALA A 283 -2.24 7.06 33.71
N PRO A 284 -2.61 6.64 34.95
CA PRO A 284 -3.53 5.52 35.17
C PRO A 284 -4.90 5.68 34.51
N GLU A 285 -5.36 6.90 34.28
CA GLU A 285 -6.59 7.19 33.52
C GLU A 285 -6.55 6.68 32.08
N PHE A 286 -5.36 6.36 31.54
CA PHE A 286 -5.19 5.81 30.20
C PHE A 286 -5.52 4.30 30.13
N LEU A 287 -5.58 3.59 31.27
CA LEU A 287 -5.99 2.18 31.35
C LEU A 287 -7.42 1.91 30.86
N GLN A 288 -8.21 2.97 30.67
CA GLN A 288 -9.52 2.88 30.04
C GLN A 288 -9.47 2.47 28.56
N HIS A 289 -8.29 2.52 27.93
CA HIS A 289 -8.05 2.09 26.56
C HIS A 289 -7.29 0.77 26.59
N SER A 290 -7.68 -0.20 25.77
CA SER A 290 -6.95 -1.48 25.71
C SER A 290 -5.60 -1.34 24.99
N PHE A 291 -4.74 -2.35 25.17
CA PHE A 291 -3.50 -2.43 24.40
C PHE A 291 -3.76 -2.51 22.88
N ASP A 292 -4.82 -3.20 22.46
CA ASP A 292 -5.19 -3.31 21.04
C ASP A 292 -5.66 -1.97 20.47
N GLU A 293 -6.43 -1.19 21.23
CA GLU A 293 -6.81 0.18 20.87
C GLU A 293 -5.58 1.08 20.76
N PHE A 294 -4.62 0.94 21.68
CA PHE A 294 -3.33 1.64 21.60
C PHE A 294 -2.55 1.24 20.34
N CYS A 295 -2.41 -0.05 20.04
CA CYS A 295 -1.77 -0.52 18.81
C CYS A 295 -2.48 0.02 17.55
N TRP A 296 -3.81 0.05 17.53
CA TRP A 296 -4.59 0.63 16.43
C TRP A 296 -4.27 2.12 16.24
N ALA A 297 -4.24 2.88 17.34
CA ALA A 297 -3.91 4.30 17.30
C ALA A 297 -2.44 4.55 16.91
N ARG A 298 -1.54 3.62 17.27
CA ARG A 298 -0.12 3.65 16.90
C ARG A 298 0.08 3.41 15.41
N MET A 299 -0.62 2.43 14.84
CA MET A 299 -0.54 2.16 13.40
C MET A 299 -1.24 3.23 12.58
N THR A 300 -2.32 3.83 13.10
CA THR A 300 -2.94 5.03 12.52
C THR A 300 -1.93 6.17 12.44
N ALA A 301 -1.26 6.50 13.54
CA ALA A 301 -0.26 7.58 13.56
C ALA A 301 0.93 7.29 12.64
N SER A 302 1.47 6.07 12.62
CA SER A 302 2.64 5.77 11.80
C SER A 302 2.36 5.79 10.29
N SER A 303 1.13 5.47 9.88
CA SER A 303 0.77 5.32 8.47
C SER A 303 0.16 6.57 7.83
N ARG A 304 -0.31 7.56 8.61
CA ARG A 304 -1.18 8.64 8.10
C ARG A 304 -0.71 10.08 8.39
N ILE A 305 0.35 10.25 9.18
CA ILE A 305 0.82 11.59 9.54
C ILE A 305 1.74 12.18 8.48
N PHE A 306 1.67 13.50 8.32
CA PHE A 306 2.51 14.28 7.43
C PHE A 306 3.52 15.08 8.25
N GLY A 307 4.81 14.96 7.91
CA GLY A 307 5.85 15.83 8.46
C GLY A 307 5.85 17.17 7.74
N ILE A 308 5.48 18.23 8.44
CA ILE A 308 5.28 19.58 7.88
C ILE A 308 6.10 20.63 8.63
N ASN A 309 6.20 21.82 8.06
CA ASN A 309 6.86 22.97 8.68
C ASN A 309 5.87 24.13 8.79
N ILE A 310 5.71 24.67 10.00
CA ILE A 310 4.77 25.74 10.30
C ILE A 310 5.56 26.86 10.97
N LYS A 311 5.65 28.02 10.31
CA LYS A 311 6.45 29.18 10.77
C LYS A 311 7.90 28.82 11.12
N GLY A 312 8.52 27.94 10.33
CA GLY A 312 9.91 27.48 10.54
C GLY A 312 10.06 26.33 11.55
N VAL A 313 9.01 25.93 12.26
CA VAL A 313 9.02 24.82 13.21
C VAL A 313 8.54 23.53 12.54
N LYS A 314 9.40 22.50 12.56
CA LYS A 314 9.02 21.15 12.10
C LYS A 314 8.04 20.51 13.08
N THR A 315 6.97 19.95 12.55
CA THR A 315 5.96 19.21 13.30
C THR A 315 5.41 18.06 12.45
N ASP A 316 4.58 17.21 13.05
CA ASP A 316 3.84 16.16 12.37
C ASP A 316 2.34 16.37 12.61
N ALA A 317 1.51 16.07 11.61
CA ALA A 317 0.07 16.23 11.74
C ALA A 317 -0.73 15.17 10.99
N PHE A 318 -1.90 14.82 11.52
CA PHE A 318 -2.95 14.23 10.69
C PHE A 318 -3.59 15.32 9.84
N VAL A 319 -3.72 15.04 8.55
CA VAL A 319 -4.36 15.92 7.58
C VAL A 319 -5.52 15.14 6.96
N PRO A 320 -6.76 15.36 7.42
CA PRO A 320 -7.92 14.66 6.88
C PRO A 320 -8.02 14.83 5.36
N LEU A 321 -8.50 13.78 4.67
CA LEU A 321 -8.60 13.65 3.21
C LEU A 321 -7.25 13.54 2.48
N ALA A 322 -6.18 14.21 2.95
CA ALA A 322 -4.83 14.03 2.40
C ALA A 322 -4.29 12.62 2.67
N ASP A 323 -4.54 12.07 3.86
CA ASP A 323 -4.13 10.73 4.29
C ASP A 323 -4.90 9.58 3.63
N MET A 324 -5.74 9.88 2.63
CA MET A 324 -6.47 8.92 1.81
C MET A 324 -5.86 8.69 0.42
N LEU A 325 -4.85 9.47 0.03
CA LEU A 325 -4.12 9.23 -1.22
C LEU A 325 -3.22 8.00 -1.04
N ASN A 326 -3.36 7.01 -1.92
CA ASN A 326 -2.58 5.78 -1.85
C ASN A 326 -1.17 5.95 -2.41
N HIS A 327 -0.30 5.00 -2.07
CA HIS A 327 1.09 5.00 -2.52
C HIS A 327 1.24 4.59 -3.99
N LYS A 328 2.01 5.37 -4.76
CA LYS A 328 2.63 4.94 -6.02
C LYS A 328 3.98 5.62 -6.21
N ARG A 329 4.82 5.02 -7.08
CA ARG A 329 6.02 5.66 -7.63
C ARG A 329 5.96 5.63 -9.17
N PRO A 330 6.32 6.72 -9.88
CA PRO A 330 6.66 8.04 -9.34
C PRO A 330 5.47 8.72 -8.63
N LYS A 331 5.74 9.75 -7.82
CA LYS A 331 4.69 10.51 -7.13
C LYS A 331 3.91 11.34 -8.15
N LEU A 332 2.59 11.44 -8.01
CA LEU A 332 1.75 12.34 -8.82
C LEU A 332 1.49 13.67 -8.13
N THR A 333 1.90 13.80 -6.87
CA THR A 333 1.59 14.95 -6.03
C THR A 333 2.80 15.41 -5.23
N SER A 334 2.76 16.69 -4.87
CA SER A 334 3.65 17.35 -3.93
C SER A 334 2.79 18.11 -2.93
N TRP A 335 3.26 18.20 -1.69
CA TRP A 335 2.49 18.85 -0.63
C TRP A 335 3.37 19.65 0.32
N CYS A 336 2.76 20.66 0.95
CA CYS A 336 3.41 21.50 1.95
C CYS A 336 2.38 22.12 2.90
N TYR A 337 2.86 22.76 3.96
CA TYR A 337 2.05 23.69 4.73
C TYR A 337 2.37 25.11 4.28
N SER A 338 1.34 25.87 3.90
CA SER A 338 1.45 27.28 3.53
C SER A 338 1.17 28.14 4.74
N ASP A 339 2.19 28.85 5.22
CA ASP A 339 2.01 29.87 6.26
C ASP A 339 1.16 31.04 5.77
N GLU A 340 1.22 31.41 4.48
CA GLU A 340 0.37 32.46 3.93
C GLU A 340 -1.11 32.08 3.98
N ARG A 341 -1.46 30.86 3.56
CA ARG A 341 -2.84 30.35 3.57
C ARG A 341 -3.26 29.71 4.89
N GLN A 342 -2.34 29.62 5.86
CA GLN A 342 -2.54 28.97 7.16
C GLN A 342 -3.11 27.53 7.05
N GLY A 343 -2.60 26.73 6.10
CA GLY A 343 -3.12 25.38 5.88
C GLY A 343 -2.22 24.48 5.02
N PHE A 344 -2.56 23.19 5.02
CA PHE A 344 -1.91 22.18 4.21
C PHE A 344 -2.42 22.22 2.77
N ILE A 345 -1.53 22.03 1.80
CA ILE A 345 -1.82 22.07 0.37
C ILE A 345 -1.26 20.80 -0.30
N ILE A 346 -2.06 20.19 -1.17
CA ILE A 346 -1.58 19.21 -2.16
C ILE A 346 -1.72 19.81 -3.55
N GLU A 347 -0.66 19.69 -4.33
CA GLU A 347 -0.53 20.07 -5.72
C GLU A 347 -0.17 18.85 -6.58
N THR A 348 -0.62 18.80 -7.82
CA THR A 348 -0.23 17.75 -8.77
C THR A 348 1.11 18.05 -9.43
N ASP A 349 1.90 17.01 -9.69
CA ASP A 349 3.13 17.10 -10.47
C ASP A 349 2.89 16.80 -11.97
N GLU A 350 1.78 16.14 -12.32
CA GLU A 350 1.43 15.73 -13.68
C GLU A 350 -0.05 16.05 -14.00
N ASN A 351 -0.43 15.94 -15.28
CA ASN A 351 -1.83 16.01 -15.68
C ASN A 351 -2.56 14.72 -15.25
N ILE A 352 -3.77 14.84 -14.71
CA ILE A 352 -4.58 13.71 -14.25
C ILE A 352 -5.93 13.72 -14.97
N GLU A 353 -6.28 12.58 -15.55
CA GLU A 353 -7.54 12.41 -16.28
C GLU A 353 -8.74 12.27 -15.33
N LYS A 354 -9.93 12.59 -15.82
CA LYS A 354 -11.17 12.36 -15.06
C LYS A 354 -11.32 10.86 -14.77
N GLY A 355 -11.60 10.52 -13.52
CA GLY A 355 -11.78 9.14 -13.04
C GLY A 355 -10.48 8.47 -12.58
N GLN A 356 -9.32 9.04 -12.91
CA GLN A 356 -8.03 8.47 -12.52
C GLN A 356 -7.78 8.62 -11.01
N MET A 357 -7.23 7.57 -10.40
CA MET A 357 -6.78 7.57 -9.02
C MET A 357 -5.54 8.46 -8.85
N ILE A 358 -5.57 9.31 -7.82
CA ILE A 358 -4.50 10.23 -7.46
C ILE A 358 -3.65 9.57 -6.38
N PHE A 359 -2.37 9.39 -6.70
CA PHE A 359 -1.40 8.76 -5.82
C PHE A 359 -0.44 9.78 -5.22
N ASP A 360 -0.08 9.56 -3.96
CA ASP A 360 1.10 10.18 -3.34
C ASP A 360 2.24 9.14 -3.27
N SER A 361 3.44 9.58 -2.90
CA SER A 361 4.53 8.68 -2.58
C SER A 361 4.92 8.78 -1.11
N TYR A 362 4.77 7.67 -0.39
CA TYR A 362 5.27 7.52 0.97
C TYR A 362 6.81 7.41 1.01
N GLY A 363 7.50 7.67 -0.10
CA GLY A 363 8.95 7.61 -0.26
C GLY A 363 9.46 6.25 -0.75
N SER A 364 10.77 6.16 -0.97
CA SER A 364 11.46 4.90 -1.31
C SER A 364 11.77 4.16 -0.01
N LYS A 365 11.19 2.97 0.18
CA LYS A 365 11.31 2.11 1.37
C LYS A 365 11.36 0.65 0.94
N CYS A 366 12.03 -0.20 1.71
CA CYS A 366 11.95 -1.65 1.55
C CYS A 366 10.57 -2.20 1.91
N ASN A 367 10.23 -3.39 1.41
CA ASN A 367 8.95 -4.04 1.73
C ASN A 367 8.79 -4.37 3.21
N SER A 368 9.87 -4.65 3.95
CA SER A 368 9.80 -4.81 5.41
C SER A 368 9.26 -3.55 6.09
N ARG A 369 9.68 -2.36 5.65
CA ARG A 369 9.18 -1.10 6.19
C ARG A 369 7.77 -0.77 5.72
N PHE A 370 7.43 -1.05 4.46
CA PHE A 370 6.06 -0.88 3.97
C PHE A 370 5.09 -1.78 4.73
N LEU A 371 5.41 -3.06 4.87
CA LEU A 371 4.51 -4.01 5.52
C LEU A 371 4.35 -3.70 7.00
N LEU A 372 5.45 -3.44 7.72
CA LEU A 372 5.41 -3.19 9.16
C LEU A 372 4.66 -1.91 9.55
N ASN A 373 4.76 -0.85 8.73
CA ASN A 373 4.25 0.48 9.10
C ASN A 373 3.05 0.94 8.27
N TYR A 374 2.73 0.25 7.18
CA TYR A 374 1.62 0.62 6.27
C TYR A 374 0.76 -0.58 5.84
N GLY A 375 1.12 -1.83 6.17
CA GLY A 375 0.29 -3.01 5.93
C GLY A 375 0.21 -3.47 4.47
N PHE A 376 1.18 -3.08 3.63
CA PHE A 376 1.24 -3.53 2.23
C PHE A 376 2.70 -3.74 1.78
N VAL A 377 2.88 -4.38 0.62
CA VAL A 377 4.17 -4.52 -0.06
C VAL A 377 4.09 -4.00 -1.49
N VAL A 378 5.23 -3.68 -2.08
CA VAL A 378 5.36 -3.34 -3.50
C VAL A 378 5.99 -4.53 -4.23
N ASP A 379 5.36 -5.01 -5.30
CA ASP A 379 5.72 -6.27 -5.97
C ASP A 379 7.14 -6.29 -6.54
N ASP A 380 7.53 -5.22 -7.24
CA ASP A 380 8.89 -5.05 -7.80
C ASP A 380 9.60 -3.87 -7.13
N ASN A 381 9.99 -4.08 -5.88
CA ASN A 381 10.61 -3.04 -5.06
C ASN A 381 12.14 -3.16 -5.07
N ASN A 382 12.79 -2.33 -5.87
CA ASN A 382 14.25 -2.24 -5.92
C ASN A 382 14.90 -1.67 -4.64
N ALA A 383 14.12 -1.13 -3.71
CA ALA A 383 14.59 -0.66 -2.41
C ALA A 383 14.54 -1.74 -1.32
N ASN A 384 14.27 -3.01 -1.68
CA ASN A 384 14.29 -4.11 -0.73
C ASN A 384 15.66 -4.30 -0.08
N GLU A 385 15.64 -4.77 1.17
CA GLU A 385 16.81 -5.04 1.98
C GLU A 385 16.59 -6.31 2.80
N VAL A 386 17.67 -6.93 3.28
CA VAL A 386 17.61 -8.07 4.19
C VAL A 386 18.69 -7.92 5.26
N ASN A 387 18.37 -8.29 6.50
CA ASN A 387 19.34 -8.31 7.59
C ASN A 387 20.03 -9.67 7.62
N LEU A 388 21.36 -9.67 7.51
CA LEU A 388 22.20 -10.85 7.65
C LEU A 388 22.93 -10.80 9.00
N MET A 389 22.84 -11.90 9.75
CA MET A 389 23.47 -12.02 11.06
C MET A 389 24.88 -12.58 10.93
N VAL A 390 25.86 -11.88 11.49
CA VAL A 390 27.28 -12.28 11.49
C VAL A 390 27.65 -12.70 12.90
N GLU A 391 28.08 -13.95 13.02
CA GLU A 391 28.65 -14.51 14.24
C GLU A 391 30.13 -14.15 14.35
N PRO A 392 30.71 -14.16 15.57
CA PRO A 392 32.14 -13.94 15.72
C PRO A 392 32.93 -15.08 15.06
N ASP A 393 34.09 -14.74 14.50
CA ASP A 393 35.11 -15.70 14.07
C ASP A 393 36.39 -15.45 14.88
N GLY A 394 36.93 -16.50 15.50
CA GLY A 394 38.13 -16.43 16.35
C GLY A 394 37.88 -16.62 17.87
N THR A 395 38.97 -16.61 18.63
CA THR A 395 38.95 -16.81 20.09
C THR A 395 38.50 -15.55 20.83
N ILE A 396 37.99 -15.71 22.06
CA ILE A 396 37.59 -14.56 22.91
C ILE A 396 38.72 -13.52 23.07
N PRO A 397 39.98 -13.91 23.34
CA PRO A 397 41.08 -12.94 23.43
C PRO A 397 41.30 -12.12 22.15
N LEU A 398 41.19 -12.74 20.97
CA LEU A 398 41.35 -12.04 19.70
C LEU A 398 40.19 -11.07 19.44
N ILE A 399 38.96 -11.44 19.82
CA ILE A 399 37.80 -10.54 19.75
C ILE A 399 38.01 -9.34 20.67
N GLN A 400 38.42 -9.58 21.92
CA GLN A 400 38.71 -8.50 22.88
C GLN A 400 39.84 -7.58 22.41
N LEU A 401 40.89 -8.13 21.78
CA LEU A 401 41.95 -7.34 21.15
C LEU A 401 41.38 -6.44 20.05
N LYS A 402 40.52 -7.00 19.18
CA LYS A 402 39.84 -6.25 18.11
C LYS A 402 38.92 -5.15 18.64
N GLU A 403 38.16 -5.42 19.70
CA GLU A 403 37.34 -4.43 20.39
C GLU A 403 38.20 -3.32 21.00
N GLY A 404 39.31 -3.67 21.64
CA GLY A 404 40.26 -2.71 22.20
C GLY A 404 40.90 -1.80 21.15
N LEU A 405 41.34 -2.37 20.02
CA LEU A 405 41.94 -1.63 18.91
C LEU A 405 40.94 -0.69 18.21
N SER A 406 39.68 -1.11 18.08
CA SER A 406 38.62 -0.30 17.46
C SER A 406 37.93 0.67 18.42
N ARG A 407 38.06 0.45 19.74
CA ARG A 407 37.25 1.10 20.80
C ARG A 407 35.75 0.92 20.60
N GLU A 408 35.37 -0.19 19.97
CA GLU A 408 33.98 -0.59 19.78
C GLU A 408 33.75 -1.92 20.49
N THR A 409 32.70 -2.00 21.31
CA THR A 409 32.22 -3.28 21.84
C THR A 409 31.28 -3.90 20.82
N PHE A 410 31.51 -5.17 20.47
CA PHE A 410 30.69 -5.88 19.51
C PHE A 410 29.65 -6.72 20.23
N GLN A 411 28.38 -6.44 19.96
CA GLN A 411 27.29 -7.33 20.35
C GLN A 411 27.07 -8.35 19.23
N PHE A 412 27.27 -9.62 19.57
CA PHE A 412 27.03 -10.74 18.67
C PHE A 412 25.74 -11.49 19.01
N PRO A 413 25.03 -12.04 18.01
CA PRO A 413 25.32 -11.90 16.58
C PRO A 413 25.07 -10.46 16.09
N LYS A 414 25.98 -9.95 15.26
CA LYS A 414 25.91 -8.58 14.73
C LYS A 414 25.09 -8.56 13.45
N SER A 415 24.08 -7.69 13.38
CA SER A 415 23.20 -7.60 12.22
C SER A 415 23.75 -6.61 11.18
N PHE A 416 23.74 -7.00 9.90
CA PHE A 416 24.11 -6.15 8.78
C PHE A 416 22.97 -6.05 7.77
N ARG A 417 22.63 -4.82 7.42
CA ARG A 417 21.65 -4.50 6.37
C ARG A 417 22.29 -4.68 4.99
N LEU A 418 21.76 -5.61 4.20
CA LEU A 418 22.18 -5.85 2.82
C LEU A 418 21.18 -5.31 1.82
N VAL A 419 21.70 -4.65 0.79
CA VAL A 419 20.98 -4.18 -0.40
C VAL A 419 21.74 -4.58 -1.65
N ILE A 420 21.08 -4.60 -2.81
CA ILE A 420 21.73 -4.79 -4.12
C ILE A 420 22.07 -3.40 -4.69
N ASP A 421 22.98 -2.70 -4.02
CA ASP A 421 23.54 -1.44 -4.50
C ASP A 421 24.99 -1.30 -3.99
N PRO A 422 26.01 -1.36 -4.88
CA PRO A 422 27.40 -1.22 -4.48
C PRO A 422 27.75 0.19 -3.99
N ASN A 423 26.90 1.19 -4.22
CA ASN A 423 27.10 2.56 -3.76
C ASN A 423 26.44 2.84 -2.39
N ASP A 424 25.62 1.91 -1.87
CA ASP A 424 25.06 2.05 -0.52
C ASP A 424 26.17 1.88 0.53
N VAL A 425 26.19 2.75 1.53
CA VAL A 425 27.20 2.73 2.61
C VAL A 425 27.17 1.40 3.37
N SER A 426 25.98 0.80 3.55
CA SER A 426 25.82 -0.47 4.28
C SER A 426 26.56 -1.62 3.61
N PHE A 427 26.68 -1.58 2.27
CA PHE A 427 27.49 -2.51 1.51
C PHE A 427 28.97 -2.43 1.95
N SER A 428 29.53 -1.21 1.93
CA SER A 428 30.94 -0.98 2.24
C SER A 428 31.28 -1.30 3.71
N ASP A 429 30.36 -0.98 4.62
CA ASP A 429 30.51 -1.24 6.04
C ASP A 429 30.46 -2.74 6.34
N PHE A 430 29.57 -3.48 5.67
CA PHE A 430 29.50 -4.94 5.77
C PHE A 430 30.80 -5.60 5.31
N MET A 431 31.27 -5.31 4.10
CA MET A 431 32.51 -5.91 3.58
C MET A 431 33.71 -5.60 4.47
N SER A 432 33.84 -4.34 4.90
CA SER A 432 34.91 -3.90 5.79
C SER A 432 34.91 -4.68 7.11
N PHE A 433 33.72 -4.88 7.69
CA PHE A 433 33.61 -5.64 8.93
C PHE A 433 33.94 -7.12 8.74
N ILE A 434 33.55 -7.74 7.62
CA ILE A 434 33.90 -9.15 7.37
C ILE A 434 35.43 -9.30 7.20
N ARG A 435 36.11 -8.39 6.49
CA ARG A 435 37.59 -8.40 6.41
C ARG A 435 38.24 -8.34 7.78
N PHE A 436 37.73 -7.42 8.62
CA PHE A 436 38.21 -7.18 9.97
C PHE A 436 38.05 -8.41 10.87
N ILE A 437 36.86 -9.03 10.88
CA ILE A 437 36.59 -10.15 11.76
C ILE A 437 37.38 -11.41 11.34
N LEU A 438 37.77 -11.51 10.08
CA LEU A 438 38.56 -12.63 9.55
C LEU A 438 40.07 -12.55 9.78
N ILE A 439 40.60 -11.46 10.35
CA ILE A 439 42.03 -11.40 10.72
C ILE A 439 42.29 -12.39 11.86
N LYS A 440 43.14 -13.39 11.66
CA LYS A 440 43.36 -14.48 12.63
C LYS A 440 44.55 -14.25 13.55
N GLU A 441 45.55 -13.52 13.07
CA GLU A 441 46.79 -13.31 13.80
C GLU A 441 46.75 -12.00 14.58
N GLU A 442 47.12 -12.05 15.87
CA GLU A 442 47.19 -10.86 16.72
C GLU A 442 48.19 -9.84 16.18
N GLN A 443 49.34 -10.32 15.70
CA GLN A 443 50.38 -9.45 15.14
C GLN A 443 49.92 -8.79 13.83
N GLU A 444 49.13 -9.49 13.01
CA GLU A 444 48.54 -8.92 11.80
C GLU A 444 47.49 -7.85 12.17
N CYS A 445 46.65 -8.11 13.19
CA CYS A 445 45.78 -7.09 13.75
C CYS A 445 46.60 -5.87 14.20
N VAL A 446 47.64 -6.03 15.00
CA VAL A 446 48.44 -4.88 15.48
C VAL A 446 49.18 -4.16 14.34
N ASN A 447 49.68 -4.88 13.33
CA ASN A 447 50.44 -4.32 12.21
C ASN A 447 49.56 -3.57 11.21
N LEU A 448 48.44 -4.17 10.80
CA LEU A 448 47.47 -3.52 9.91
C LEU A 448 46.79 -2.33 10.59
N LEU A 449 46.64 -2.39 11.91
CA LEU A 449 45.76 -1.50 12.64
C LEU A 449 46.51 -0.46 13.50
N GLY A 450 47.83 -0.60 13.68
CA GLY A 450 48.68 0.33 14.44
C GLY A 450 48.32 0.41 15.93
N LYS A 451 49.29 0.80 16.77
CA LYS A 451 49.05 0.94 18.23
C LYS A 451 48.27 2.21 18.60
N ASN A 452 48.14 3.20 17.70
CA ASN A 452 47.65 4.55 18.00
C ASN A 452 46.59 5.11 17.01
N SER A 453 46.06 4.31 16.10
CA SER A 453 45.06 4.75 15.10
C SER A 453 43.64 4.43 15.54
N HIS A 454 42.75 5.43 15.49
CA HIS A 454 41.31 5.23 15.67
C HIS A 454 40.74 4.49 14.46
N ILE A 455 40.70 3.16 14.52
CA ILE A 455 40.21 2.36 13.39
C ILE A 455 38.75 2.07 13.54
N LYS A 456 38.03 2.37 12.47
CA LYS A 456 36.64 1.99 12.31
C LYS A 456 36.61 0.62 11.62
N PRO A 457 36.06 -0.43 12.23
CA PRO A 457 35.86 -1.74 11.60
C PRO A 457 35.09 -1.66 10.27
N THR A 458 34.31 -0.60 10.07
CA THR A 458 33.56 -0.28 8.85
C THR A 458 34.36 0.46 7.78
N LYS A 459 35.68 0.65 7.97
CA LYS A 459 36.59 1.34 7.04
C LYS A 459 37.86 0.54 6.76
N ILE A 460 37.79 -0.78 6.90
CA ILE A 460 38.88 -1.70 6.55
C ILE A 460 38.92 -1.92 5.03
N HIS A 461 40.04 -1.54 4.43
CA HIS A 461 40.32 -1.72 3.02
C HIS A 461 40.84 -3.14 2.71
N PHE A 462 41.14 -3.40 1.43
CA PHE A 462 41.74 -4.66 0.99
C PHE A 462 42.99 -5.01 1.82
N ILE A 463 42.99 -6.19 2.44
CA ILE A 463 44.11 -6.69 3.26
C ILE A 463 45.05 -7.53 2.39
N GLY A 464 44.49 -8.51 1.66
CA GLY A 464 45.25 -9.45 0.84
C GLY A 464 44.33 -10.47 0.17
N ILE A 465 44.85 -11.19 -0.83
CA ILE A 465 44.08 -12.17 -1.61
C ILE A 465 43.48 -13.26 -0.72
N GLN A 466 44.24 -13.79 0.24
CA GLN A 466 43.75 -14.82 1.16
C GLN A 466 42.60 -14.33 2.05
N ASN A 467 42.67 -13.09 2.54
CA ASN A 467 41.59 -12.48 3.32
C ASN A 467 40.34 -12.23 2.46
N GLU A 468 40.50 -11.78 1.21
CA GLU A 468 39.36 -11.64 0.28
C GLU A 468 38.71 -12.99 -0.03
N LEU A 469 39.49 -14.03 -0.34
CA LEU A 469 38.96 -15.38 -0.57
C LEU A 469 38.19 -15.89 0.65
N ALA A 470 38.72 -15.68 1.86
CA ALA A 470 38.03 -16.02 3.10
C ALA A 470 36.75 -15.20 3.32
N MET A 471 36.78 -13.90 3.01
CA MET A 471 35.62 -12.99 3.09
C MET A 471 34.50 -13.46 2.19
N TRP A 472 34.77 -13.68 0.90
CA TRP A 472 33.76 -14.14 -0.05
C TRP A 472 33.23 -15.53 0.31
N ASN A 473 34.09 -16.43 0.80
CA ASN A 473 33.66 -17.73 1.31
C ASN A 473 32.71 -17.60 2.52
N LEU A 474 33.02 -16.71 3.46
CA LEU A 474 32.17 -16.48 4.63
C LEU A 474 30.81 -15.87 4.23
N ILE A 475 30.80 -14.87 3.34
CA ILE A 475 29.57 -14.24 2.85
C ILE A 475 28.67 -15.25 2.17
N GLU A 476 29.22 -16.10 1.30
CA GLU A 476 28.47 -17.16 0.63
C GLU A 476 27.84 -18.14 1.63
N ASN A 477 28.62 -18.61 2.61
CA ASN A 477 28.15 -19.51 3.66
C ASN A 477 27.08 -18.87 4.56
N LEU A 478 27.20 -17.59 4.86
CA LEU A 478 26.17 -16.84 5.58
C LEU A 478 24.87 -16.76 4.78
N CYS A 479 24.96 -16.47 3.47
CA CYS A 479 23.79 -16.43 2.59
C CYS A 479 23.13 -17.80 2.46
N ILE A 480 23.91 -18.89 2.31
CA ILE A 480 23.39 -20.26 2.26
C ILE A 480 22.68 -20.60 3.57
N ARG A 481 23.29 -20.30 4.73
CA ARG A 481 22.65 -20.53 6.04
C ARG A 481 21.35 -19.76 6.18
N ALA A 482 21.32 -18.49 5.78
CA ALA A 482 20.11 -17.67 5.81
C ALA A 482 19.01 -18.23 4.88
N LEU A 483 19.36 -18.59 3.65
CA LEU A 483 18.44 -19.20 2.68
C LEU A 483 17.84 -20.52 3.20
N ASN A 484 18.63 -21.34 3.89
CA ASN A 484 18.19 -22.61 4.46
C ASN A 484 17.23 -22.45 5.67
N GLN A 485 17.06 -21.25 6.21
CA GLN A 485 16.06 -21.00 7.26
C GLN A 485 14.64 -20.88 6.68
N TYR A 486 14.50 -20.54 5.40
CA TYR A 486 13.19 -20.44 4.76
C TYR A 486 12.66 -21.84 4.42
N PRO A 487 11.35 -22.08 4.57
CA PRO A 487 10.74 -23.38 4.25
C PRO A 487 10.70 -23.67 2.74
N THR A 488 10.90 -22.66 1.90
CA THR A 488 10.77 -22.73 0.45
C THR A 488 11.89 -21.96 -0.27
N THR A 489 12.24 -22.40 -1.48
CA THR A 489 13.15 -21.66 -2.36
C THR A 489 12.47 -20.45 -3.02
N LEU A 490 13.24 -19.62 -3.73
CA LEU A 490 12.70 -18.49 -4.48
C LEU A 490 11.81 -18.96 -5.65
N GLU A 491 12.20 -20.03 -6.31
CA GLU A 491 11.47 -20.64 -7.43
C GLU A 491 10.14 -21.22 -6.96
N GLN A 492 10.13 -21.93 -5.83
CA GLN A 492 8.91 -22.43 -5.21
C GLN A 492 7.95 -21.30 -4.83
N ASP A 493 8.47 -20.19 -4.29
CA ASP A 493 7.64 -19.03 -3.96
C ASP A 493 7.03 -18.35 -5.19
N LEU A 494 7.81 -18.26 -6.29
CA LEU A 494 7.30 -17.75 -7.56
C LEU A 494 6.17 -18.61 -8.09
N GLU A 495 6.25 -19.94 -7.94
CA GLU A 495 5.17 -20.84 -8.33
C GLU A 495 3.96 -20.71 -7.39
N ILE A 496 4.15 -20.65 -6.07
CA ILE A 496 3.04 -20.41 -5.12
C ILE A 496 2.28 -19.13 -5.49
N LEU A 497 3.00 -18.03 -5.79
CA LEU A 497 2.39 -16.74 -6.13
C LEU A 497 1.55 -16.80 -7.42
N LYS A 498 1.89 -17.68 -8.36
CA LYS A 498 1.17 -17.82 -9.63
C LYS A 498 -0.07 -18.71 -9.54
N ILE A 499 0.01 -19.79 -8.76
CA ILE A 499 -0.94 -20.91 -8.85
C ILE A 499 -1.91 -20.95 -7.67
N CYS A 500 -1.50 -20.45 -6.50
CA CYS A 500 -2.32 -20.52 -5.29
C CYS A 500 -3.20 -19.27 -5.13
N GLU A 501 -4.43 -19.47 -4.66
CA GLU A 501 -5.27 -18.40 -4.13
C GLU A 501 -4.76 -18.05 -2.73
N LEU A 502 -4.31 -16.81 -2.54
CA LEU A 502 -3.69 -16.33 -1.31
C LEU A 502 -4.54 -15.23 -0.69
N THR A 503 -4.64 -15.21 0.63
CA THR A 503 -5.13 -14.01 1.32
C THR A 503 -4.15 -12.84 1.13
N THR A 504 -4.61 -11.61 1.35
CA THR A 504 -3.77 -10.41 1.27
C THR A 504 -2.52 -10.51 2.14
N ASN A 505 -2.66 -11.03 3.38
CA ASN A 505 -1.56 -11.18 4.32
C ASN A 505 -0.53 -12.21 3.83
N GLN A 506 -1.01 -13.37 3.38
CA GLN A 506 -0.16 -14.44 2.85
C GLN A 506 0.63 -13.97 1.62
N ARG A 507 -0.04 -13.29 0.68
CA ARG A 507 0.58 -12.68 -0.49
C ARG A 507 1.66 -11.68 -0.08
N ASN A 508 1.39 -10.80 0.88
CA ASN A 508 2.34 -9.79 1.35
C ASN A 508 3.58 -10.45 2.00
N CYS A 509 3.38 -11.47 2.84
CA CYS A 509 4.47 -12.26 3.42
C CYS A 509 5.33 -12.94 2.36
N LEU A 510 4.68 -13.54 1.35
CA LEU A 510 5.34 -14.25 0.24
C LEU A 510 6.23 -13.29 -0.56
N ILE A 511 5.72 -12.14 -0.96
CA ILE A 511 6.49 -11.15 -1.73
C ILE A 511 7.64 -10.57 -0.91
N LEU A 512 7.45 -10.33 0.38
CA LEU A 512 8.52 -9.87 1.27
C LEU A 512 9.66 -10.90 1.31
N ARG A 513 9.38 -12.17 1.62
CA ARG A 513 10.43 -13.20 1.71
C ARG A 513 11.08 -13.50 0.36
N MET A 514 10.35 -13.36 -0.75
CA MET A 514 10.92 -13.42 -2.09
C MET A 514 11.94 -12.29 -2.32
N GLY A 515 11.63 -11.07 -1.88
CA GLY A 515 12.53 -9.92 -1.93
C GLY A 515 13.83 -10.19 -1.15
N GLU A 516 13.73 -10.73 0.06
CA GLU A 516 14.89 -11.11 0.88
C GLU A 516 15.73 -12.20 0.18
N LYS A 517 15.08 -13.27 -0.32
CA LYS A 517 15.77 -14.36 -1.02
C LYS A 517 16.47 -13.92 -2.30
N LYS A 518 15.90 -12.96 -3.05
CA LYS A 518 16.57 -12.37 -4.23
C LYS A 518 17.91 -11.73 -3.84
N ILE A 519 17.95 -10.98 -2.73
CA ILE A 519 19.17 -10.35 -2.24
C ILE A 519 20.18 -11.41 -1.77
N LEU A 520 19.75 -12.38 -0.97
CA LEU A 520 20.63 -13.46 -0.50
C LEU A 520 21.22 -14.28 -1.66
N ASN A 521 20.41 -14.63 -2.66
CA ASN A 521 20.88 -15.32 -3.86
C ASN A 521 21.86 -14.47 -4.68
N PHE A 522 21.63 -13.16 -4.79
CA PHE A 522 22.58 -12.24 -5.42
C PHE A 522 23.95 -12.30 -4.72
N TYR A 523 24.01 -12.14 -3.40
CA TYR A 523 25.28 -12.18 -2.67
C TYR A 523 25.94 -13.55 -2.70
N LYS A 524 25.16 -14.64 -2.69
CA LYS A 524 25.67 -16.02 -2.86
C LYS A 524 26.38 -16.17 -4.21
N GLN A 525 25.71 -15.85 -5.32
CA GLN A 525 26.28 -15.97 -6.67
C GLN A 525 27.43 -14.97 -6.90
N PHE A 526 27.30 -13.77 -6.36
CA PHE A 526 28.34 -12.76 -6.46
C PHE A 526 29.61 -13.22 -5.75
N SER A 527 29.49 -13.78 -4.54
CA SER A 527 30.62 -14.33 -3.79
C SER A 527 31.35 -15.44 -4.54
N GLU A 528 30.61 -16.34 -5.20
CA GLU A 528 31.20 -17.39 -6.03
C GLU A 528 32.05 -16.81 -7.17
N LYS A 529 31.49 -15.86 -7.93
CA LYS A 529 32.22 -15.16 -9.01
C LYS A 529 33.46 -14.45 -8.49
N MET A 530 33.36 -13.82 -7.33
CA MET A 530 34.48 -13.14 -6.70
C MET A 530 35.58 -14.12 -6.28
N ARG A 531 35.24 -15.28 -5.72
CA ARG A 531 36.25 -16.32 -5.40
C ARG A 531 36.95 -16.86 -6.63
N GLN A 532 36.23 -17.06 -7.74
CA GLN A 532 36.82 -17.47 -9.01
C GLN A 532 37.79 -16.40 -9.54
N LEU A 533 37.38 -15.11 -9.49
CA LEU A 533 38.24 -14.00 -9.87
C LEU A 533 39.53 -13.97 -9.03
N PHE A 534 39.42 -13.97 -7.70
CA PHE A 534 40.59 -13.90 -6.81
C PHE A 534 41.50 -15.14 -6.84
N SER A 535 40.97 -16.29 -7.28
CA SER A 535 41.78 -17.50 -7.48
C SER A 535 42.59 -17.47 -8.78
N ASN A 536 42.15 -16.70 -9.78
CA ASN A 536 42.70 -16.73 -11.14
C ASN A 536 43.73 -15.63 -11.44
N PHE A 537 43.88 -14.65 -10.55
CA PHE A 537 44.80 -13.52 -10.74
C PHE A 537 45.83 -13.46 -9.63
N ASP A 538 47.08 -13.15 -10.00
CA ASP A 538 48.08 -12.82 -9.01
C ASP A 538 47.88 -11.39 -8.45
N PHE A 539 48.66 -11.05 -7.42
CA PHE A 539 48.54 -9.74 -6.77
C PHE A 539 48.81 -8.58 -7.72
N PHE A 540 49.73 -8.71 -8.68
CA PHE A 540 50.08 -7.63 -9.61
C PHE A 540 49.00 -7.42 -10.68
N GLU A 541 48.39 -8.50 -11.15
CA GLU A 541 47.25 -8.43 -12.07
C GLU A 541 46.04 -7.80 -11.40
N LEU A 542 45.72 -8.20 -10.17
CA LEU A 542 44.69 -7.55 -9.35
C LEU A 542 45.06 -6.10 -9.04
N LYS A 543 46.34 -5.80 -8.79
CA LYS A 543 46.84 -4.43 -8.60
C LYS A 543 46.46 -3.54 -9.79
N LYS A 544 46.61 -4.08 -11.00
CA LYS A 544 46.28 -3.40 -12.26
C LYS A 544 44.77 -3.26 -12.48
N ILE A 545 44.01 -4.35 -12.29
CA ILE A 545 42.54 -4.36 -12.44
C ILE A 545 41.88 -3.39 -11.45
N LEU A 546 42.32 -3.44 -10.20
CA LEU A 546 41.80 -2.62 -9.11
C LEU A 546 42.42 -1.23 -9.10
N GLN A 547 43.33 -0.89 -10.02
CA GLN A 547 44.05 0.39 -10.08
C GLN A 547 44.60 0.81 -8.71
N ILE A 548 45.30 -0.10 -8.06
CA ILE A 548 45.94 0.07 -6.76
C ILE A 548 47.17 0.97 -6.91
N GLN A 549 47.13 2.19 -6.39
CA GLN A 549 48.30 3.06 -6.25
C GLN A 549 48.96 2.86 -4.87
N GLU A 550 50.24 3.22 -4.74
CA GLU A 550 51.09 2.93 -3.57
C GLU A 550 50.68 3.64 -2.26
N ASN A 551 49.59 4.40 -2.23
CA ASN A 551 48.98 4.90 -1.00
C ASN A 551 47.45 4.72 -1.04
N TYR A 552 46.93 4.03 -0.02
CA TYR A 552 45.59 3.43 0.07
C TYR A 552 44.44 4.44 0.18
N HIS A 553 43.42 4.29 -0.68
CA HIS A 553 41.98 4.45 -0.37
C HIS A 553 41.14 3.87 -1.52
N TYR A 554 40.53 2.69 -1.33
CA TYR A 554 39.63 2.09 -2.35
C TYR A 554 38.20 2.55 -2.18
N PHE A 555 37.90 3.75 -2.65
CA PHE A 555 36.50 4.20 -2.67
C PHE A 555 35.66 3.48 -3.75
N ASN A 556 36.30 2.83 -4.72
CA ASN A 556 35.65 2.23 -5.89
C ASN A 556 36.04 0.76 -6.17
N TYR A 557 36.45 0.00 -5.14
CA TYR A 557 36.91 -1.39 -5.28
C TYR A 557 35.99 -2.26 -6.15
N LEU A 558 34.70 -2.31 -5.84
CA LEU A 558 33.75 -3.12 -6.60
C LEU A 558 33.28 -2.50 -7.90
N ASN A 559 33.21 -1.16 -8.00
CA ASN A 559 32.92 -0.52 -9.28
C ASN A 559 34.00 -0.86 -10.30
N ARG A 560 35.27 -0.92 -9.88
CA ARG A 560 36.40 -1.36 -10.71
C ARG A 560 36.28 -2.83 -11.11
N ILE A 561 35.95 -3.71 -10.16
CA ILE A 561 35.74 -5.14 -10.45
C ILE A 561 34.54 -5.35 -11.37
N ASN A 562 33.42 -4.66 -11.13
CA ASN A 562 32.22 -4.78 -11.94
C ASN A 562 32.45 -4.24 -13.37
N ASN A 563 33.15 -3.11 -13.51
CA ASN A 563 33.57 -2.60 -14.82
C ASN A 563 34.49 -3.59 -15.55
N TYR A 564 35.43 -4.21 -14.83
CA TYR A 564 36.27 -5.26 -15.39
C TYR A 564 35.44 -6.46 -15.88
N LEU A 565 34.53 -6.97 -15.04
CA LEU A 565 33.65 -8.10 -15.39
C LEU A 565 32.72 -7.77 -16.58
N LYS A 566 32.23 -6.53 -16.69
CA LYS A 566 31.44 -6.07 -17.85
C LYS A 566 32.24 -6.01 -19.14
N ASN A 567 33.55 -5.80 -19.07
CA ASN A 567 34.43 -5.70 -20.25
C ASN A 567 34.98 -7.06 -20.70
N GLN A 568 34.68 -8.15 -19.99
CA GLN A 568 35.13 -9.52 -20.27
C GLN A 568 34.04 -10.42 -20.87
N ASN A 569 32.79 -9.92 -20.93
CA ASN A 569 31.66 -10.51 -21.65
C ASN A 569 31.31 -9.62 -22.85
#